data_AF-A0A085ZXT9-F1
#
_entry.id   AF-A0A085ZXT9-F1
#
_cell.length_a   1.000
_cell.length_b   1.000
_cell.length_c   1.000
_cell.angle_alpha   90.00
_cell.angle_beta   90.00
_cell.angle_gamma   90.00
#
_symmetry.space_group_name_H-M   'P 1'
#
loop_
_entity.id
_entity.type
_entity.pdbx_description
1 polymer ?
#
loop_
_entity_poly.entity_id
_entity_poly.type
_entity_poly.pdbx_seq_one_letter_code
_entity_poly.pdbx_strand_id
1 'polypeptide(L)' 'MKTLTLLEAGGLGGLVAMIILVIVVIASVVSLVITVFVKLIYESKDGRKFSGKQFWQTMLISLLICGLISGFVCGGM' A
#
# COMPACT_ATOMS: atom_id res chain seq x y z
N MET A 1 22.35 -18.71 -4.86
CA MET A 1 22.33 -18.92 -6.33
C MET A 1 21.24 -19.90 -6.82
N LYS A 2 20.10 -20.05 -6.11
CA LYS A 2 18.94 -20.86 -6.56
C LYS A 2 17.65 -20.04 -6.73
N THR A 3 17.61 -18.83 -6.19
CA THR A 3 16.50 -17.88 -6.32
C THR A 3 16.57 -17.06 -7.61
N LEU A 4 17.78 -16.73 -8.07
CA LEU A 4 17.98 -15.98 -9.34
C LEU A 4 17.68 -16.83 -10.58
N THR A 5 17.95 -18.14 -10.54
CA THR A 5 17.61 -19.08 -11.62
C THR A 5 16.10 -19.32 -11.79
N LEU A 6 15.28 -19.04 -10.76
CA LEU A 6 13.82 -19.03 -10.89
C LEU A 6 13.31 -17.81 -11.67
N LEU A 7 14.01 -16.67 -11.58
CA LEU A 7 13.62 -15.42 -12.24
C LEU A 7 13.93 -15.42 -13.74
N GLU A 8 14.90 -16.24 -14.17
CA GLU A 8 15.36 -16.36 -15.56
C GLU A 8 14.65 -17.48 -16.34
N ALA A 9 13.99 -18.43 -15.65
CA ALA A 9 13.36 -19.60 -16.24
C ALA A 9 11.86 -19.39 -16.59
N GLY A 10 11.55 -18.44 -17.47
CA GLY A 10 10.37 -18.42 -18.36
C GLY A 10 8.92 -18.48 -17.81
N GLY A 11 8.68 -18.72 -16.52
CA GLY A 11 7.35 -18.98 -15.94
C GLY A 11 6.99 -18.16 -14.70
N LEU A 12 7.88 -17.31 -14.21
CA LEU A 12 7.72 -16.59 -12.95
C LEU A 12 6.99 -15.24 -13.05
N GLY A 13 6.72 -14.74 -14.26
CA GLY A 13 5.98 -13.47 -14.45
C GLY A 13 4.60 -13.51 -13.80
N GLY A 14 3.91 -14.65 -13.86
CA GLY A 14 2.63 -14.86 -13.19
C GLY A 14 2.74 -14.87 -11.65
N LEU A 15 3.80 -15.50 -11.11
CA LEU A 15 4.04 -15.53 -9.67
C LEU A 15 4.35 -14.14 -9.11
N VAL A 16 5.22 -13.39 -9.80
CA VAL A 16 5.58 -12.02 -9.43
C VAL A 16 4.36 -11.10 -9.53
N ALA A 17 3.58 -11.20 -10.61
CA ALA A 17 2.34 -10.44 -10.76
C ALA A 17 1.34 -10.75 -9.63
N MET A 18 1.18 -12.03 -9.26
CA MET A 18 0.31 -12.43 -8.15
C MET A 18 0.77 -11.82 -6.81
N ILE A 19 2.06 -11.88 -6.49
CA ILE A 19 2.61 -11.33 -5.24
C ILE A 19 2.39 -9.81 -5.20
N ILE A 20 2.68 -9.11 -6.28
CA ILE A 20 2.45 -7.65 -6.38
C ILE A 20 0.96 -7.34 -6.18
N LEU A 21 0.06 -8.10 -6.81
CA LEU A 21 -1.38 -7.90 -6.65
C LEU A 21 -1.82 -8.05 -5.19
N VAL A 22 -1.34 -9.09 -4.50
CA VAL A 22 -1.65 -9.34 -3.09
C VAL A 22 -1.16 -8.18 -2.21
N ILE A 23 0.07 -7.68 -2.45
CA ILE A 23 0.63 -6.54 -1.71
C ILE A 23 -0.23 -5.29 -1.94
N VAL A 24 -0.61 -5.01 -3.20
CA VAL A 24 -1.44 -3.84 -3.54
C VAL A 24 -2.82 -3.93 -2.89
N VAL A 25 -3.44 -5.12 -2.87
CA VAL A 25 -4.74 -5.32 -2.22
C VAL A 25 -4.64 -5.09 -0.72
N ILE A 26 -3.66 -5.70 -0.05
CA ILE A 26 -3.47 -5.53 1.40
C ILE A 26 -3.15 -4.07 1.74
N ALA A 27 -2.22 -3.44 1.01
CA ALA A 27 -1.87 -2.04 1.19
C ALA A 27 -3.09 -1.13 1.00
N SER A 28 -3.94 -1.38 -0.01
CA SER A 28 -5.15 -0.60 -0.26
C SER A 28 -6.14 -0.67 0.91
N VAL A 29 -6.33 -1.86 1.49
CA VAL A 29 -7.20 -2.05 2.66
C VAL A 29 -6.64 -1.31 3.87
N VAL A 30 -5.35 -1.44 4.15
CA VAL A 30 -4.68 -0.75 5.27
C VAL A 30 -4.77 0.77 5.11
N SER A 31 -4.51 1.28 3.90
CA SER A 31 -4.64 2.71 3.57
C SER A 31 -6.06 3.25 3.80
N LEU A 32 -7.09 2.49 3.44
CA LEU A 32 -8.47 2.87 3.71
C LEU A 32 -8.75 2.97 5.20
N VAL A 33 -8.32 1.97 5.98
CA VAL A 33 -8.49 1.95 7.44
C VAL A 33 -7.83 3.19 8.07
N ILE A 34 -6.57 3.47 7.73
CA ILE A 34 -5.84 4.65 8.22
C ILE A 34 -6.58 5.93 7.85
N THR A 35 -7.04 6.06 6.60
CA THR A 35 -7.75 7.25 6.13
C THR A 35 -9.07 7.46 6.87
N VAL A 36 -9.80 6.39 7.20
CA VAL A 36 -11.02 6.46 8.02
C VAL A 36 -10.72 6.94 9.44
N PHE A 37 -9.65 6.44 10.07
CA PHE A 37 -9.24 6.93 11.39
C PHE A 37 -8.84 8.41 11.36
N VAL A 38 -8.04 8.83 10.37
CA VAL A 38 -7.65 10.23 10.19
C VAL A 38 -8.89 11.11 10.00
N LYS A 39 -9.85 10.66 9.19
CA LYS A 39 -11.12 11.35 9.00
C LYS A 39 -11.88 11.49 10.33
N LEU A 40 -12.07 10.41 11.08
CA LEU A 40 -12.78 10.45 12.37
C LEU A 40 -12.11 11.42 13.36
N ILE A 41 -10.78 11.40 13.46
CA ILE A 41 -10.03 12.30 14.34
C ILE A 41 -10.16 13.76 13.89
N TYR A 42 -10.10 14.02 12.58
CA TYR A 42 -10.20 15.37 12.02
C TYR A 42 -11.60 15.96 12.22
N GLU A 43 -12.65 15.18 11.97
CA GLU A 43 -14.04 15.62 12.13
C GLU A 43 -14.44 15.74 13.61
N SER A 44 -13.83 14.95 14.51
CA SER A 44 -14.10 14.99 15.95
C SER A 44 -13.63 16.26 16.67
N LYS A 45 -12.67 17.01 16.12
CA LYS A 45 -11.96 18.07 16.87
C LYS A 45 -12.53 19.47 16.71
N ASP A 46 -13.14 19.82 15.57
CA ASP A 46 -13.47 21.22 15.26
C ASP A 46 -14.75 21.41 14.42
N GLY A 47 -15.58 20.37 14.27
CA GLY A 47 -16.74 20.42 13.35
C GLY A 47 -16.36 20.62 11.88
N ARG A 48 -15.08 20.48 11.54
CA ARG A 48 -14.56 20.56 10.17
C ARG A 48 -14.93 19.29 9.41
N LYS A 49 -15.41 19.44 8.18
CA LYS A 49 -15.70 18.29 7.30
C LYS A 49 -14.46 17.87 6.54
N PHE A 50 -14.20 16.57 6.53
CA PHE A 50 -13.09 16.02 5.76
C PHE A 50 -13.47 16.00 4.27
N SER A 51 -12.78 16.81 3.45
CA SER A 51 -13.09 16.92 2.02
C SER A 51 -12.72 15.65 1.26
N GLY A 52 -13.48 15.29 0.23
CA GLY A 52 -13.18 14.15 -0.64
C GLY A 52 -11.79 14.24 -1.30
N LYS A 53 -11.30 15.46 -1.57
CA LYS A 53 -9.93 15.68 -2.07
C LYS A 53 -8.87 15.31 -1.03
N GLN A 54 -9.09 15.70 0.23
CA GLN A 54 -8.19 15.35 1.33
C GLN A 54 -8.20 13.86 1.61
N PHE A 55 -9.37 13.22 1.51
CA PHE A 55 -9.49 11.77 1.63
C PHE A 55 -8.64 11.03 0.60
N TRP A 56 -8.77 11.39 -0.67
CA TRP A 56 -7.98 10.74 -1.72
C TRP A 56 -6.49 11.00 -1.57
N GLN A 57 -6.12 12.23 -1.19
CA GLN A 57 -4.72 12.60 -0.95
C GLN A 57 -4.12 11.81 0.22
N THR A 58 -4.82 11.70 1.35
CA THR A 58 -4.37 10.91 2.51
C THR A 58 -4.28 9.43 2.18
N MET A 59 -5.27 8.89 1.46
CA MET A 59 -5.27 7.49 1.01
C MET A 59 -4.05 7.20 0.12
N LEU A 60 -3.81 8.02 -0.91
CA LEU A 60 -2.66 7.85 -1.81
C LEU A 60 -1.31 7.95 -1.10
N ILE A 61 -1.17 8.92 -0.18
CA ILE A 61 0.05 9.07 0.62
C ILE A 61 0.29 7.82 1.47
N SER A 62 -0.75 7.32 2.16
CA SER A 62 -0.61 6.10 2.96
C SER A 62 -0.28 4.88 2.11
N LEU A 63 -0.86 4.77 0.90
CA LEU A 63 -0.59 3.67 -0.03
C LEU A 63 0.87 3.70 -0.51
N LEU A 64 1.39 4.89 -0.84
CA LEU A 64 2.78 5.11 -1.20
C LEU A 64 3.73 4.73 -0.07
N ILE A 65 3.43 5.12 1.17
CA ILE A 65 4.24 4.79 2.34
C ILE A 65 4.23 3.27 2.59
N CYS A 66 3.07 2.61 2.55
CA CYS A 66 2.97 1.16 2.70
C CYS A 66 3.75 0.42 1.60
N GLY A 67 3.68 0.90 0.34
CA GLY A 67 4.47 0.37 -0.76
C GLY A 67 5.97 0.54 -0.55
N LEU A 68 6.41 1.72 -0.11
CA LEU A 68 7.82 1.99 0.20
C LEU A 68 8.35 1.07 1.30
N ILE A 69 7.61 0.94 2.41
CA ILE A 69 8.00 0.09 3.53
C ILE A 69 8.04 -1.38 3.10
N SER A 70 7.03 -1.85 2.35
CA SER A 70 7.04 -3.21 1.83
C SER A 70 8.22 -3.46 0.90
N GLY A 71 8.57 -2.49 0.05
CA GLY A 71 9.74 -2.58 -0.83
C GLY A 71 11.06 -2.58 -0.05
N PHE A 72 11.16 -1.79 1.01
CA PHE A 72 12.32 -1.75 1.89
C PHE A 72 12.50 -3.10 2.63
N VAL A 73 11.43 -3.61 3.26
CA VAL A 73 11.47 -4.86 4.03
C VAL A 73 11.70 -6.08 3.15
N CYS A 74 11.00 -6.20 2.01
CA CYS A 74 11.17 -7.33 1.10
C CYS A 74 12.43 -7.23 0.23
N GLY A 75 12.95 -6.02 0.03
CA GLY A 75 14.15 -5.74 -0.77
C GLY A 75 15.47 -5.92 -0.01
N GLY A 76 15.43 -6.05 1.32
CA GLY A 76 16.60 -6.37 2.15
C GLY A 76 17.69 -5.30 2.14
N MET A 77 17.32 -4.02 2.07
CA MET A 77 18.24 -2.89 2.29
C MET A 77 18.38 -2.56 3.77
#